data_AF-A0A7C1TG33-F1
#
_entry.id   AF-A0A7C1TG33-F1
#
_cell.length_a   1.000
_cell.length_b   1.000
_cell.length_c   1.000
_cell.angle_alpha   90.00
_cell.angle_beta   90.00
_cell.angle_gamma   90.00
#
_symmetry.space_group_name_H-M   'P 1'
#
loop_
_entity.id
_entity.type
_entity.pdbx_description
1 polymer ?
#
loop_
_entity_poly.entity_id
_entity_poly.type
_entity_poly.pdbx_seq_one_letter_code
_entity_poly.pdbx_strand_id
1 'polypeptide(L)'
;MLERGRLRRDIGSVIEHGRIIEEYQDDKPYPSFLIYGFVGNRPLHVLAAHNESSSTLYVITAYEPDDAHFGPDHVTRRREK
;
A
#
# COMPACT_ATOMS: atom_id res chain seq x y z
N MET A 1 -6.82 0.34 17.97
CA MET A 1 -6.91 1.81 17.83
C MET A 1 -5.56 2.31 17.33
N LEU A 2 -5.44 2.61 16.04
CA LEU A 2 -4.20 3.13 15.45
C LEU A 2 -4.15 4.64 15.65
N GLU A 3 -3.15 5.11 16.39
CA GLU A 3 -2.95 6.54 16.65
C GLU A 3 -2.53 7.26 15.37
N ARG A 4 -3.27 8.32 14.98
CA ARG A 4 -3.09 9.06 13.73
C ARG A 4 -1.65 9.54 13.45
N GLY A 5 -0.86 9.79 14.49
CA GLY A 5 0.55 10.20 14.37
C GLY A 5 1.50 9.06 14.04
N ARG A 6 1.21 7.83 14.49
CA ARG A 6 2.02 6.64 14.21
C ARG A 6 1.80 6.17 12.77
N LEU A 7 0.55 6.20 12.32
CA LEU A 7 0.15 5.81 10.97
C LEU A 7 0.91 6.57 9.86
N ARG A 8 1.19 7.87 10.03
CA ARG A 8 1.90 8.66 9.01
C ARG A 8 3.36 8.25 8.83
N ARG A 9 4.07 7.96 9.93
CA ARG A 9 5.47 7.46 9.86
C ARG A 9 5.53 6.05 9.28
N ASP A 10 4.60 5.22 9.72
CA ASP A 10 4.45 3.84 9.24
C ASP A 10 4.21 3.82 7.71
N ILE A 11 3.30 4.66 7.21
CA ILE A 11 3.04 4.82 5.77
C ILE A 11 4.27 5.33 5.03
N GLY A 12 4.94 6.37 5.53
CA GLY A 12 6.16 6.91 4.91
C GLY A 12 7.23 5.85 4.75
N SER A 13 7.51 5.09 5.82
CA SER A 13 8.48 3.99 5.78
C SER A 13 8.13 2.92 4.74
N VAL A 14 6.85 2.59 4.55
CA VAL A 14 6.43 1.62 3.54
C VAL A 14 6.54 2.20 2.13
N ILE A 15 6.27 3.49 1.94
CA ILE A 15 6.48 4.13 0.64
C ILE A 15 7.97 4.17 0.28
N GLU A 16 8.85 4.45 1.24
CA GLU A 16 10.29 4.59 1.01
C GLU A 16 11.03 3.25 0.86
N HIS A 17 10.64 2.22 1.63
CA HIS A 17 11.36 0.93 1.70
C HIS A 17 10.53 -0.27 1.26
N GLY A 18 9.24 -0.08 1.00
CA GLY A 18 8.36 -1.14 0.54
C GLY A 18 8.58 -1.47 -0.93
N ARG A 19 7.79 -2.45 -1.37
CA ARG A 19 7.79 -2.98 -2.73
C ARG A 19 6.42 -2.74 -3.33
N ILE A 20 6.37 -2.26 -4.56
CA ILE A 20 5.14 -2.25 -5.35
C ILE A 20 4.77 -3.70 -5.68
N ILE A 21 3.54 -4.10 -5.36
CA ILE A 21 3.02 -5.44 -5.59
C ILE A 21 1.89 -5.48 -6.61
N GLU A 22 1.16 -4.38 -6.78
CA GLU A 22 0.16 -4.20 -7.85
C GLU A 22 0.26 -2.77 -8.40
N GLU A 23 0.09 -2.65 -9.72
CA GLU A 23 0.10 -1.38 -10.46
C GLU A 23 -1.23 -1.24 -11.20
N TYR A 24 -1.98 -0.21 -10.86
CA TYR A 24 -3.25 0.13 -11.49
C TYR A 24 -3.04 1.37 -12.37
N GLN A 25 -2.45 1.16 -13.56
CA GLN A 25 -2.11 2.26 -14.47
C GLN A 25 -3.34 2.94 -15.09
N ASP A 26 -4.49 2.25 -15.11
CA ASP A 26 -5.73 2.76 -15.68
C ASP A 26 -6.54 3.63 -14.70
N ASP A 27 -6.18 3.62 -13.41
CA ASP A 27 -6.83 4.44 -12.38
C ASP A 27 -6.85 5.92 -12.77
N LYS A 28 -7.94 6.61 -12.38
CA LYS A 28 -8.14 8.04 -12.60
C LYS A 28 -8.29 8.76 -11.26
N PRO A 29 -7.71 9.96 -11.10
CA PRO A 29 -7.04 10.78 -12.12
C PRO A 29 -5.58 10.41 -12.42
N TYR A 30 -4.94 9.60 -11.58
CA TYR A 30 -3.54 9.22 -11.69
C TYR A 30 -3.38 7.71 -11.48
N PRO A 31 -2.32 7.08 -12.03
CA PRO A 31 -2.04 5.69 -11.76
C PRO A 31 -1.85 5.43 -10.26
N SER A 32 -2.43 4.33 -9.79
CA SER A 32 -2.36 3.90 -8.40
C SER A 32 -1.41 2.71 -8.23
N PHE A 33 -0.75 2.64 -7.08
CA PHE A 33 0.23 1.61 -6.73
C PHE A 33 -0.14 1.02 -5.38
N LEU A 34 -0.24 -0.31 -5.32
CA LEU A 34 -0.31 -1.02 -4.05
C LEU A 34 1.11 -1.38 -3.62
N ILE A 35 1.52 -0.82 -2.49
CA ILE A 35 2.86 -0.97 -1.93
C ILE A 35 2.75 -1.84 -0.69
N TYR A 36 3.57 -2.89 -0.63
CA TYR A 36 3.71 -3.76 0.51
C TYR A 36 5.02 -3.49 1.25
N GLY A 37 4.94 -3.40 2.58
CA GLY A 37 6.10 -3.30 3.43
C GLY A 37 5.81 -3.77 4.85
N PHE A 38 6.84 -3.74 5.68
CA PHE A 38 6.74 -4.07 7.09
C PHE A 38 7.04 -2.87 7.95
N VAL A 39 6.24 -2.70 9.01
CA VAL A 39 6.50 -1.73 10.07
C VAL A 39 6.75 -2.51 11.35
N GLY A 40 8.03 -2.71 11.66
CA GLY A 40 8.44 -3.69 12.67
C GLY A 40 8.07 -5.09 12.21
N ASN A 41 7.18 -5.77 12.95
CA ASN A 41 6.73 -7.12 12.64
C ASN A 41 5.30 -7.18 12.06
N ARG A 42 4.77 -6.05 11.58
CA ARG A 42 3.41 -5.94 11.04
C ARG A 42 3.46 -5.69 9.53
N PRO A 43 2.80 -6.51 8.70
CA PRO A 43 2.67 -6.25 7.27
C PRO A 43 1.70 -5.08 7.06
N LEU A 44 2.01 -4.20 6.11
CA LEU A 44 1.17 -3.05 5.78
C LEU A 44 1.09 -2.89 4.26
N HIS A 45 -0.14 -2.76 3.77
CA HIS A 45 -0.46 -2.31 2.43
C HIS A 45 -0.77 -0.83 2.43
N VAL A 46 -0.14 -0.11 1.49
CA VAL A 46 -0.41 1.29 1.22
C VAL A 46 -0.82 1.41 -0.23
N LEU A 47 -2.05 1.86 -0.46
CA LEU A 47 -2.52 2.23 -1.79
C LEU A 47 -2.28 3.72 -1.97
N ALA A 48 -1.48 4.08 -2.97
CA ALA A 48 -1.16 5.47 -3.27
C ALA A 48 -1.22 5.76 -4.76
N ALA A 49 -1.75 6.93 -5.12
CA ALA A 49 -1.74 7.43 -6.50
C ALA A 49 -0.54 8.35 -6.72
N HIS A 50 0.19 8.17 -7.82
CA HIS A 50 1.36 8.97 -8.16
C HIS A 50 1.04 9.95 -9.29
N ASN A 51 1.12 11.24 -9.00
CA ASN A 51 1.11 12.29 -10.02
C ASN A 51 2.55 12.61 -10.42
N GLU A 52 2.99 12.04 -11.53
CA GLU A 52 4.33 12.24 -12.10
C GLU A 52 4.63 13.73 -12.37
N SER A 53 3.66 14.46 -12.92
CA SER A 53 3.85 15.87 -13.32
C SER A 53 4.16 16.79 -12.15
N SER A 54 3.63 16.48 -10.96
CA SER A 54 3.86 17.27 -9.75
C SER A 54 4.81 16.59 -8.76
N SER A 55 5.29 15.38 -9.07
CA SER A 55 6.01 14.48 -8.16
C SER A 55 5.31 14.34 -6.80
N THR A 56 3.98 14.25 -6.82
CA THR A 56 3.15 14.14 -5.61
C THR A 56 2.56 12.74 -5.50
N LEU A 57 2.76 12.10 -4.34
CA LEU A 57 2.08 10.86 -3.96
C LEU A 57 0.87 11.17 -3.08
N TYR A 58 -0.29 10.67 -3.50
CA TYR A 58 -1.54 10.76 -2.76
C TYR A 58 -1.85 9.42 -2.12
N VAL A 59 -1.76 9.34 -0.79
CA VAL A 59 -2.12 8.13 -0.06
C VAL A 59 -3.64 8.01 0.01
N ILE A 60 -4.19 6.97 -0.62
CA ILE A 60 -5.62 6.68 -0.67
C ILE A 60 -6.05 5.94 0.60
N THR A 61 -5.35 4.84 0.91
CA THR A 61 -5.62 4.04 2.11
C THR A 61 -4.38 3.28 2.55
N ALA A 62 -4.34 2.91 3.82
CA ALA A 62 -3.34 2.00 4.37
C ALA A 62 -4.02 1.00 5.32
N TYR A 63 -3.72 -0.29 5.15
CA TYR A 63 -4.35 -1.38 5.88
C TYR A 63 -3.41 -2.58 6.02
N GLU A 64 -3.63 -3.40 7.05
CA GLU A 64 -2.89 -4.67 7.20
C GLU A 64 -3.56 -5.72 6.28
N PRO A 65 -2.81 -6.44 5.45
CA PRO A 65 -3.38 -7.46 4.57
C PRO A 65 -4.02 -8.59 5.37
N ASP A 66 -5.18 -9.06 4.92
CA ASP A 66 -5.88 -10.18 5.54
C ASP A 66 -5.73 -11.47 4.73
N ASP A 67 -5.81 -12.61 5.42
CA ASP A 67 -5.69 -13.95 4.85
C ASP A 67 -6.87 -14.36 3.96
N ALA A 68 -7.97 -13.61 3.93
CA ALA A 68 -9.09 -13.91 3.04
C ALA A 68 -8.80 -13.41 1.62
N HIS A 69 -8.19 -12.23 1.49
CA HIS A 69 -7.85 -11.63 0.20
C HIS A 69 -6.42 -11.93 -0.26
N PHE A 70 -5.47 -12.19 0.66
CA PHE A 70 -4.06 -12.41 0.33
C PHE A 70 -3.55 -13.79 0.78
N GLY A 71 -2.53 -14.29 0.08
CA GLY A 71 -1.81 -15.51 0.44
C GLY A 71 -1.01 -15.36 1.73
N PRO A 72 -0.40 -16.45 2.23
CA PRO A 72 0.44 -16.41 3.44
C PRO A 72 1.68 -15.53 3.30
N ASP A 73 2.05 -15.17 2.06
CA ASP A 73 3.09 -14.19 1.75
C ASP A 73 2.63 -12.72 1.89
N HIS A 74 1.33 -12.51 2.17
CA HIS A 74 0.66 -11.20 2.26
C HIS A 74 0.70 -10.34 0.99
N VAL A 75 1.23 -10.85 -0.12
CA VAL A 75 1.44 -10.11 -1.38
C VAL A 75 0.54 -10.62 -2.49
N THR A 76 0.39 -11.94 -2.59
CA THR A 76 -0.33 -12.58 -3.69
C THR A 76 -1.83 -12.56 -3.40
N ARG A 77 -2.60 -11.81 -4.20
CA ARG A 77 -4.06 -11.80 -4.08
C ARG A 77 -4.63 -13.20 -4.37
N ARG A 78 -5.46 -13.71 -3.47
CA ARG A 78 -6.25 -14.91 -3.69
C ARG A 78 -7.28 -14.58 -4.77
N ARG A 79 -7.18 -15.21 -5.93
CA ARG A 79 -8.24 -15.14 -6.93
C ARG A 79 -9.40 -16.00 -6.41
N GLU A 80 -10.51 -15.36 -6.05
CA GLU A 80 -11.77 -16.07 -5.88
C GLU A 80 -12.06 -16.80 -7.20
N LYS A 81 -12.19 -18.13 -7.13
CA LYS A 81 -12.59 -18.97 -8.26
C LYS A 81 -14.10 -19.05 -8.33
#